data_AF-A0A077Z6V7-F1
#
_entry.id   AF-A0A077Z6V7-F1
#
_cell.length_a   1.000
_cell.length_b   1.000
_cell.length_c   1.000
_cell.angle_alpha   90.00
_cell.angle_beta   90.00
_cell.angle_gamma   90.00
#
_symmetry.space_group_name_H-M   'P 1'
#
loop_
_entity.id
_entity.type
_entity.pdbx_description
1 polymer ?
#
loop_
_entity_poly.entity_id
_entity_poly.type
_entity_poly.pdbx_seq_one_letter_code
_entity_poly.pdbx_strand_id
1 'polypeptide(L)'
;MLCSLISQKCLYLYLAFDIPDFGFDDTMDEKYTDSNGEFYLDGQTSEITSIDPVLKIYHDCHDGKPCQRRWKMDIPKRYIVPPNKQPPVFDIGVMNLEAYMHHEERNCI
;
A
#
# COMPACT_ATOMS: atom_id res chain seq x y z
N MET A 1 11.40 -3.23 -3.05
CA MET A 1 10.72 -4.45 -2.56
C MET A 1 11.42 -5.69 -3.11
N LEU A 2 11.78 -6.63 -2.24
CA LEU A 2 12.58 -7.81 -2.58
C LEU A 2 11.82 -9.11 -2.25
N CYS A 3 12.09 -10.19 -2.97
CA CYS A 3 11.74 -11.56 -2.60
C CYS A 3 12.96 -12.43 -2.87
N SER A 4 13.52 -13.11 -1.87
CA SER A 4 14.80 -13.82 -2.00
C SER A 4 15.92 -12.95 -2.63
N LEU A 5 16.01 -11.69 -2.21
CA LEU A 5 16.93 -10.66 -2.75
C LEU A 5 16.72 -10.26 -4.22
N ILE A 6 15.62 -10.69 -4.83
CA ILE A 6 15.25 -10.30 -6.20
C ILE A 6 14.19 -9.21 -6.13
N SER A 7 14.45 -8.08 -6.80
CA SER A 7 13.49 -7.01 -6.97
C SER A 7 12.20 -7.54 -7.59
N GLN A 8 11.09 -7.38 -6.86
CA GLN A 8 9.78 -7.78 -7.35
C GLN A 8 9.21 -6.66 -8.22
N LYS A 9 9.08 -6.94 -9.52
CA LYS A 9 8.32 -6.14 -10.49
C LYS A 9 6.83 -6.45 -10.36
N CYS A 10 5.98 -5.50 -10.70
CA CYS A 10 4.54 -5.71 -10.75
C CYS A 10 3.89 -6.07 -9.40
N LEU A 11 4.49 -5.61 -8.31
CA LEU A 11 3.83 -5.60 -7.01
C LEU A 11 2.73 -4.54 -7.03
N TYR A 12 1.49 -4.94 -6.82
CA TYR A 12 0.37 -4.00 -6.88
C TYR A 12 0.18 -3.33 -5.52
N LEU A 13 0.19 -2.00 -5.52
CA LEU A 13 0.09 -1.21 -4.31
C LEU A 13 -1.09 -0.26 -4.41
N TYR A 14 -1.79 -0.08 -3.29
CA TYR A 14 -2.86 0.89 -3.15
C TYR A 14 -2.58 1.82 -1.99
N LEU A 15 -2.79 3.11 -2.21
CA LEU A 15 -3.03 4.07 -1.14
C LEU A 15 -4.53 4.29 -1.08
N ALA A 16 -5.17 3.97 0.05
CA ALA A 16 -6.62 4.05 0.17
C ALA A 16 -7.05 4.72 1.47
N PHE A 17 -8.26 5.28 1.46
CA PHE A 17 -8.96 5.77 2.65
C PHE A 17 -10.17 4.88 2.91
N ASP A 18 -10.30 4.41 4.16
CA ASP A 18 -11.43 3.58 4.58
C ASP A 18 -12.57 4.49 5.07
N ILE A 19 -13.72 4.48 4.38
CA ILE A 19 -14.90 5.27 4.75
C ILE A 19 -15.81 4.37 5.61
N PRO A 20 -15.88 4.56 6.95
CA PRO A 20 -16.62 3.67 7.83
C PRO A 20 -18.12 3.60 7.50
N ASP A 21 -18.67 4.71 7.01
CA ASP A 21 -20.12 4.86 6.82
C ASP A 21 -20.65 4.16 5.56
N PHE A 22 -19.79 3.87 4.58
CA PHE A 22 -20.22 3.29 3.30
C PHE A 22 -19.59 1.92 3.00
N GLY A 23 -18.57 1.50 3.77
CA GLY A 23 -17.96 0.18 3.61
C GLY A 23 -17.22 -0.02 2.29
N PHE A 24 -16.88 1.08 1.61
CA PHE A 24 -16.04 1.08 0.41
C PHE A 24 -14.71 1.74 0.73
N ASP A 25 -13.65 1.10 0.24
CA ASP A 25 -12.29 1.60 0.34
C ASP A 25 -12.02 2.49 -0.88
N ASP A 26 -11.85 3.79 -0.65
CA ASP A 26 -11.58 4.74 -1.73
C ASP A 26 -10.09 4.74 -2.05
N THR A 27 -9.76 4.20 -3.22
CA THR A 27 -8.40 4.20 -3.75
C THR A 27 -7.99 5.61 -4.17
N MET A 28 -6.93 6.13 -3.56
CA MET A 28 -6.35 7.44 -3.84
C MET A 28 -5.22 7.39 -4.88
N ASP A 29 -4.42 6.31 -4.90
CA ASP A 29 -3.41 6.03 -5.92
C ASP A 29 -3.14 4.53 -5.98
N GLU A 30 -2.80 4.02 -7.16
CA GLU A 30 -2.47 2.60 -7.36
C GLU A 30 -1.36 2.43 -8.39
N LYS A 31 -0.35 1.60 -8.08
CA LYS A 31 0.79 1.37 -8.98
C LYS A 31 1.37 -0.02 -8.86
N TYR A 32 2.14 -0.36 -9.88
CA TYR A 32 3.07 -1.47 -9.88
C TYR A 32 4.47 -0.99 -9.52
N THR A 33 5.23 -1.79 -8.77
CA THR A 33 6.68 -1.57 -8.63
C THR A 33 7.39 -1.61 -9.97
N ASP A 34 8.43 -0.78 -10.09
CA ASP A 34 9.27 -0.70 -11.27
C ASP A 34 10.29 -1.85 -11.37
N SER A 35 11.27 -1.71 -12.27
CA SER A 35 12.27 -2.75 -12.50
C SER A 35 13.23 -3.01 -11.36
N ASN A 36 13.41 -2.03 -10.48
CA ASN A 36 14.26 -2.12 -9.30
C ASN A 36 13.44 -2.54 -8.07
N GLY A 37 12.12 -2.73 -8.21
CA GLY A 37 11.21 -2.99 -7.10
C GLY A 37 10.88 -1.72 -6.32
N GLU A 38 11.11 -0.54 -6.89
CA GLU A 38 10.83 0.76 -6.30
C GLU A 38 9.41 1.21 -6.66
N PHE A 39 8.82 2.06 -5.83
CA PHE A 39 7.50 2.63 -6.07
C PHE A 39 7.39 3.99 -5.38
N TYR A 40 6.48 4.82 -5.90
CA TYR A 40 6.09 6.09 -5.28
C TYR A 40 4.60 6.30 -5.49
N LEU A 41 3.86 6.37 -4.39
CA LEU A 41 2.42 6.63 -4.38
C LEU A 41 2.15 8.01 -3.80
N ASP A 42 1.22 8.73 -4.41
CA ASP A 42 0.72 10.01 -3.92
C ASP A 42 -0.75 10.17 -4.34
N GLY A 43 -1.59 10.51 -3.39
CA GLY A 43 -3.04 10.48 -3.56
C GLY A 43 -3.71 11.60 -2.79
N GLN A 44 -4.86 12.03 -3.30
CA GLN A 44 -5.67 13.10 -2.72
C GLN A 44 -7.12 12.64 -2.67
N THR A 45 -7.82 13.04 -1.61
CA THR A 45 -9.27 12.85 -1.50
C THR A 45 -9.92 14.10 -0.88
N SER A 46 -11.22 14.25 -1.07
CA SER A 46 -12.03 15.34 -0.52
C SER A 46 -12.96 14.80 0.55
N GLU A 47 -12.47 14.78 1.79
CA GLU A 47 -13.20 14.25 2.94
C GLU A 47 -13.59 15.35 3.93
N ILE A 48 -14.74 15.18 4.58
CA ILE A 48 -15.22 16.10 5.62
C ILE A 48 -14.40 15.93 6.91
N THR A 49 -13.97 14.70 7.20
CA THR A 49 -13.20 14.33 8.39
C THR A 49 -11.71 14.16 8.08
N SER A 50 -10.89 13.96 9.13
CA SER A 50 -9.51 13.53 8.91
C SER A 50 -9.47 12.15 8.28
N ILE A 51 -8.61 11.94 7.30
CA ILE A 51 -8.41 10.62 6.70
C ILE A 51 -7.47 9.73 7.52
N ASP A 52 -7.60 8.42 7.34
CA ASP A 52 -6.74 7.37 7.89
C ASP A 52 -6.19 6.55 6.70
N PRO A 53 -5.09 7.01 6.04
CA PRO A 53 -4.60 6.40 4.83
C PRO A 53 -3.94 5.05 5.12
N VAL A 54 -4.19 4.07 4.25
CA VAL A 54 -3.63 2.71 4.34
C VAL A 54 -2.86 2.39 3.07
N LEU A 55 -1.63 1.90 3.22
CA LEU A 55 -0.87 1.27 2.14
C LEU A 55 -1.21 -0.22 2.11
N LYS A 56 -1.72 -0.71 0.98
CA LYS A 56 -1.98 -2.13 0.74
C LYS A 56 -0.99 -2.64 -0.29
N ILE A 57 -0.32 -3.74 0.04
CA ILE A 57 0.70 -4.36 -0.82
C ILE A 57 0.24 -5.77 -1.18
N TYR A 58 0.08 -6.03 -2.47
CA TYR A 58 -0.34 -7.33 -3.00
C TYR A 58 0.83 -8.03 -3.68
N HIS A 59 1.18 -9.23 -3.21
CA HIS A 59 2.32 -9.99 -3.72
C HIS A 59 2.11 -11.50 -3.74
N ASP A 60 2.88 -12.15 -4.60
CA ASP A 60 2.90 -13.62 -4.75
C ASP A 60 4.25 -14.23 -4.35
N CYS A 61 5.10 -13.48 -3.63
CA CYS A 61 6.40 -13.98 -3.15
C CYS A 61 6.22 -15.30 -2.37
N HIS A 62 6.73 -16.37 -2.96
CA HIS A 62 6.62 -17.77 -2.51
C HIS A 62 5.19 -18.23 -2.22
N ASP A 63 4.18 -17.66 -2.89
CA ASP A 63 2.81 -17.84 -2.44
C ASP A 63 2.13 -19.10 -2.99
N GLY A 64 2.41 -19.51 -4.24
CA GLY A 64 2.05 -20.80 -4.84
C GLY A 64 0.57 -21.21 -4.81
N LYS A 65 -0.31 -20.33 -4.31
CA LYS A 65 -1.72 -20.53 -4.01
C LYS A 65 -2.53 -19.53 -4.84
N PRO A 66 -3.79 -19.83 -5.16
CA PRO A 66 -4.68 -18.83 -5.74
C PRO A 66 -4.85 -17.64 -4.77
N CYS A 67 -5.14 -16.45 -5.32
CA CYS A 67 -5.21 -15.19 -4.60
C CYS A 67 -3.84 -14.64 -4.19
N GLN A 68 -3.72 -13.32 -4.01
CA GLN A 68 -2.45 -12.70 -3.62
C GLN A 68 -2.36 -12.51 -2.10
N ARG A 69 -1.15 -12.56 -1.54
CA ARG A 69 -0.87 -12.11 -0.16
C ARG A 69 -1.06 -10.61 -0.09
N ARG A 70 -1.75 -10.13 0.95
CA ARG A 70 -2.01 -8.70 1.16
C ARG A 70 -1.45 -8.24 2.50
N TRP A 71 -0.49 -7.32 2.45
CA TRP A 71 -0.09 -6.54 3.62
C TRP A 71 -0.89 -5.24 3.68
N LYS A 72 -1.22 -4.80 4.89
CA LYS A 72 -1.85 -3.52 5.18
C LYS A 72 -0.97 -2.77 6.17
N MET A 73 -0.70 -1.49 5.91
CA MET A 73 0.09 -0.62 6.77
C MET A 73 -0.59 0.74 6.89
N ASP A 74 -0.85 1.16 8.11
CA ASP A 74 -1.42 2.49 8.37
C ASP A 74 -0.36 3.56 8.17
N ILE A 75 -0.70 4.60 7.41
CA ILE A 75 0.15 5.76 7.17
C ILE A 75 -0.10 6.77 8.31
N PRO A 76 0.93 7.19 9.07
CA PRO A 76 0.75 8.12 10.16
C PRO A 76 0.17 9.47 9.69
N LYS A 77 -0.75 10.05 10.49
CA LYS A 77 -1.45 11.30 10.14
C LYS A 77 -0.55 12.50 9.80
N ARG A 78 0.71 12.50 10.26
CA ARG A 78 1.70 13.55 9.94
C ARG A 78 2.11 13.61 8.46
N TYR A 79 1.78 12.57 7.69
CA TYR A 79 2.01 12.51 6.24
C TYR A 79 0.79 12.99 5.44
N ILE A 80 -0.29 13.37 6.11
CA ILE A 80 -1.47 14.00 5.50
C ILE A 80 -1.30 15.51 5.59
N VAL A 81 -1.49 16.20 4.48
CA VAL A 81 -1.44 17.67 4.44
C VAL A 81 -2.62 18.25 3.66
N PRO A 82 -2.98 19.52 3.89
CA PRO A 82 -3.97 20.21 3.06
C PRO A 82 -3.56 20.28 1.58
N PRO A 83 -4.50 20.46 0.63
CA PRO A 83 -4.26 20.39 -0.82
C PRO A 83 -3.15 21.31 -1.36
N ASN A 84 -2.84 22.40 -0.64
CA ASN A 84 -1.86 23.41 -1.05
C ASN A 84 -0.48 23.21 -0.40
N LYS A 85 -0.21 22.03 0.17
CA LYS A 85 1.07 21.69 0.77
C LYS A 85 1.55 20.36 0.22
N GLN A 86 2.87 20.19 0.17
CA GLN A 86 3.48 18.91 -0.16
C GLN A 86 3.73 18.13 1.15
N PRO A 87 3.23 16.90 1.29
CA PRO A 87 3.50 16.09 2.47
C PRO A 87 4.98 15.66 2.47
N PRO A 88 5.58 15.42 3.65
CA PRO A 88 6.84 14.69 3.70
C PRO A 88 6.65 13.30 3.09
N VAL A 89 7.73 12.70 2.57
CA VAL A 89 7.68 11.34 2.05
C VAL A 89 7.68 10.34 3.21
N PHE A 90 6.70 9.42 3.22
CA PHE A 90 6.73 8.27 4.11
C PHE A 90 7.54 7.14 3.47
N ASP A 91 8.83 7.10 3.78
CA ASP A 91 9.73 6.06 3.31
C ASP A 91 9.60 4.80 4.19
N ILE A 92 9.06 3.72 3.61
CA ILE A 92 8.95 2.41 4.28
C ILE A 92 10.27 1.61 4.23
N GLY A 93 11.26 2.10 3.50
CA GLY A 93 12.54 1.45 3.27
C GLY A 93 12.45 0.24 2.34
N VAL A 94 13.39 -0.69 2.51
CA VAL A 94 13.46 -1.91 1.71
C VAL A 94 12.84 -3.07 2.49
N MET A 95 11.72 -3.58 1.98
CA MET A 95 11.05 -4.74 2.57
C MET A 95 11.39 -6.03 1.82
N ASN A 96 11.62 -7.11 2.58
CA ASN A 96 11.63 -8.47 2.05
C ASN A 96 10.25 -9.11 2.19
N LEU A 97 9.61 -9.38 1.05
CA LEU A 97 8.26 -9.95 0.89
C LEU A 97 8.14 -11.41 1.33
N GLU A 98 9.25 -12.07 1.70
CA GLU A 98 9.21 -13.38 2.35
C GLU A 98 8.66 -13.32 3.78
N ALA A 99 8.73 -12.14 4.42
CA ALA A 99 8.21 -11.97 5.77
C ALA A 99 6.73 -12.35 5.85
N TYR A 100 6.31 -12.94 6.96
CA TYR A 100 4.89 -13.17 7.23
C TYR A 100 4.40 -12.15 8.25
N MET A 101 3.48 -11.28 7.84
CA MET A 101 2.91 -10.29 8.75
C MET A 101 1.82 -10.93 9.60
N HIS A 102 1.76 -10.62 10.89
CA HIS A 102 0.80 -11.23 11.83
C HIS A 102 -0.67 -11.07 11.40
N HIS A 103 -0.99 -9.99 10.69
CA HIS A 103 -2.34 -9.68 10.18
C HIS A 103 -2.36 -9.73 8.65
N GLU A 104 -1.51 -10.56 8.05
CA GLU A 104 -1.56 -10.80 6.62
C GLU A 104 -2.89 -11.43 6.21
N GLU A 105 -3.49 -10.86 5.19
CA GLU A 105 -4.72 -11.36 4.58
C GLU A 105 -4.42 -11.93 3.19
N ARG A 106 -5.39 -12.64 2.60
CA ARG A 106 -5.36 -13.01 1.18
C ARG A 106 -6.48 -12.32 0.44
N ASN A 107 -6.21 -11.82 -0.75
CA ASN A 107 -7.22 -11.19 -1.60
C ASN A 107 -7.48 -12.01 -2.87
N CYS A 108 -8.72 -12.51 -2.99
CA CYS A 108 -9.17 -13.44 -4.02
C CYS A 108 -10.11 -12.80 -5.05
N ILE A 109 -9.96 -11.49 -5.30
CA ILE A 109 -10.89 -10.69 -6.09
C ILE A 109 -10.25 -10.38 -7.44
#